data_AF-A0A8B9ZDN1-F1
#
_entry.id   AF-A0A8B9ZDN1-F1
#
_cell.length_a   1.000
_cell.length_b   1.000
_cell.length_c   1.000
_cell.angle_alpha   90.00
_cell.angle_beta   90.00
_cell.angle_gamma   90.00
#
_symmetry.space_group_name_H-M   'P 1'
#
loop_
_entity.id
_entity.type
_entity.pdbx_description
1 polymer ?
#
loop_
_entity_poly.entity_id
_entity_poly.type
_entity_poly.pdbx_seq_one_letter_code
_entity_poly.pdbx_strand_id
1 'polypeptide(L)' 'MAETKIIYHIDEEETPYLVKLPVPPEKVTLADFKNVLSNRPVHSYKFFFKSMDQDFG' A
#
# COMPACT_ATOMS: atom_id res chain seq x y z
N MET A 1 -12.67 -4.14 -15.17
CA MET A 1 -11.22 -4.08 -14.89
C MET A 1 -11.05 -4.42 -13.42
N ALA A 2 -10.12 -5.30 -13.07
CA ALA A 2 -9.84 -5.64 -11.68
C ALA A 2 -9.14 -4.46 -10.97
N GLU A 3 -9.47 -4.22 -9.70
CA GLU A 3 -8.90 -3.14 -8.89
C GLU A 3 -8.28 -3.69 -7.59
N THR A 4 -7.27 -3.00 -7.08
CA THR A 4 -6.70 -3.25 -5.75
C THR A 4 -7.03 -2.08 -4.84
N LYS A 5 -7.61 -2.37 -3.67
CA LYS A 5 -7.82 -1.38 -2.62
C LYS A 5 -6.65 -1.45 -1.64
N ILE A 6 -5.96 -0.34 -1.44
CA ILE A 6 -4.87 -0.23 -0.47
C ILE A 6 -5.35 0.69 0.65
N ILE A 7 -5.39 0.14 1.86
CA ILE A 7 -5.59 0.88 3.10
C ILE A 7 -4.23 1.01 3.76
N TYR A 8 -3.81 2.22 4.11
CA TYR A 8 -2.50 2.46 4.69
C TYR A 8 -2.55 3.50 5.82
N HIS A 9 -1.61 3.34 6.75
CA HIS A 9 -1.38 4.25 7.87
C HIS A 9 -0.04 4.95 7.66
N ILE A 10 0.10 6.16 8.18
CA ILE A 10 1.37 6.92 8.20
C ILE A 10 1.72 7.15 9.66
N ASP A 11 2.88 6.64 10.08
CA ASP A 11 3.40 6.78 11.44
C ASP A 11 2.32 6.53 12.52
N GLU A 12 2.01 7.54 13.34
CA GLU A 12 1.05 7.45 14.45
C GLU A 12 -0.36 7.99 14.09
N GLU A 13 -0.65 8.24 12.81
CA GLU A 13 -1.99 8.68 12.38
C GLU A 13 -3.04 7.59 12.63
N GLU A 14 -4.03 7.89 13.47
CA GLU A 14 -5.09 6.95 13.85
C GLU A 14 -6.03 6.62 12.66
N THR A 15 -6.31 7.61 11.81
CA THR A 15 -7.23 7.44 10.68
C THR A 15 -6.47 6.98 9.43
N PRO A 16 -6.77 5.79 8.88
CA PRO A 16 -6.13 5.32 7.66
C PRO A 16 -6.63 6.03 6.41
N TYR A 17 -5.80 6.00 5.37
CA TYR A 17 -6.16 6.42 4.02
C TYR A 17 -6.55 5.22 3.17
N LEU A 18 -7.44 5.43 2.19
CA LEU A 18 -7.84 4.42 1.22
C LEU A 18 -7.61 4.93 -0.20
N VAL A 19 -6.92 4.14 -1.02
CA VAL A 19 -6.77 4.37 -2.46
C VAL A 19 -7.19 3.15 -3.26
N LYS A 20 -7.61 3.37 -4.50
CA LYS A 20 -7.97 2.31 -5.45
C LYS A 20 -7.05 2.36 -6.66
N LEU A 21 -6.36 1.26 -6.92
CA LEU A 21 -5.50 1.11 -8.08
C LEU A 21 -6.24 0.33 -9.17
N PRO A 22 -6.19 0.76 -10.45
CA PRO A 22 -6.75 0.02 -11.58
C PRO A 22 -5.83 -1.15 -11.99
N VAL A 23 -5.29 -1.87 -11.00
CA VAL A 23 -4.38 -3.01 -11.16
C VAL A 23 -4.94 -4.16 -10.33
N PRO A 24 -5.00 -5.39 -10.87
CA PRO A 24 -5.44 -6.56 -10.11
C PRO A 24 -4.51 -6.87 -8.91
N PRO A 25 -5.04 -7.40 -7.79
CA PRO A 25 -4.24 -7.73 -6.61
C PRO A 25 -3.06 -8.67 -6.89
N GLU A 26 -3.17 -9.54 -7.89
CA GLU A 26 -2.13 -10.50 -8.27
C GLU A 26 -0.95 -9.86 -9.01
N LYS A 27 -1.07 -8.61 -9.45
CA LYS A 27 -0.03 -7.89 -10.22
C LYS A 27 0.41 -6.58 -9.60
N VAL A 28 -0.26 -6.14 -8.54
CA VAL A 28 0.07 -4.88 -7.88
C VAL A 28 1.49 -4.93 -7.31
N THR A 29 2.24 -3.85 -7.49
CA THR A 29 3.61 -3.73 -7.00
C THR A 29 3.76 -2.55 -6.06
N LEU A 30 4.88 -2.49 -5.33
CA LEU A 30 5.24 -1.32 -4.54
C LEU A 30 5.40 -0.06 -5.42
N ALA A 31 5.84 -0.21 -6.67
CA ALA A 31 5.98 0.92 -7.59
C ALA A 31 4.63 1.55 -7.92
N ASP A 32 3.60 0.73 -8.17
CA ASP A 32 2.23 1.21 -8.41
C ASP A 32 1.71 2.02 -7.22
N PHE A 33 1.94 1.53 -6.00
CA PHE A 33 1.53 2.23 -4.80
C PHE A 33 2.31 3.55 -4.59
N LYS A 34 3.63 3.54 -4.78
CA LYS A 34 4.47 4.76 -4.67
C LYS A 34 4.06 5.83 -5.67
N ASN A 35 3.65 5.47 -6.88
CA ASN A 35 3.19 6.40 -7.91
C ASN A 35 1.92 7.17 -7.48
N VAL A 36 1.05 6.55 -6.68
CA VAL A 36 -0.16 7.20 -6.15
C VAL A 36 0.14 8.15 -4.99
N LEU A 37 1.26 7.95 -4.30
CA LEU A 37 1.74 8.83 -3.22
C LEU A 37 2.68 9.93 -3.74
N SER A 38 2.53 10.36 -5.00
CA SER A 38 3.45 11.28 -5.69
C SER A 38 3.62 12.64 -5.00
N ASN A 39 2.68 13.03 -4.14
CA ASN A 39 2.76 14.23 -3.31
C ASN A 39 3.50 14.04 -1.97
N ARG A 40 4.10 12.87 -1.73
CA ARG A 40 4.82 12.54 -0.49
C ARG A 40 6.27 12.12 -0.77
N PRO A 41 7.21 12.30 0.18
CA PRO A 41 8.60 11.91 0.02
C PRO A 41 8.80 10.38 0.14
N VAL A 42 8.22 9.60 -0.77
CA VAL A 42 8.19 8.12 -0.73
C VAL A 42 9.57 7.43 -0.71
N HIS A 43 10.65 8.15 -1.00
CA HIS A 43 12.01 7.64 -0.99
C HIS A 43 12.61 7.56 0.43
N SER A 44 12.09 8.35 1.37
CA SER A 44 12.53 8.31 2.77
C SER A 44 11.71 7.37 3.64
N TYR A 45 10.65 6.76 3.10
CA TYR A 45 9.75 5.87 3.85
C TYR A 45 10.13 4.40 3.71
N LYS A 46 9.92 3.66 4.81
CA LYS A 46 9.85 2.20 4.80
C LYS A 46 8.39 1.77 4.66
N PHE A 47 8.14 0.76 3.84
CA PHE A 47 6.80 0.26 3.55
C PHE A 47 6.65 -1.11 4.20
N PHE A 48 5.70 -1.24 5.11
CA PHE A 48 5.33 -2.49 5.75
C PHE A 48 3.94 -2.88 5.26
N PHE A 49 3.78 -4.14 4.89
CA PHE A 49 2.51 -4.66 4.41
C PHE A 49 2.06 -5.73 5.39
N LYS A 50 0.78 -5.65 5.80
CA LYS A 50 0.16 -6.78 6.48
C LYS A 50 0.19 -7.96 5.53
N SER A 51 0.92 -8.99 5.91
CA SER A 51 1.03 -10.25 5.20
C SER A 51 0.66 -11.37 6.16
N MET A 52 0.34 -12.52 5.60
CA MET A 52 0.25 -13.74 6.39
C MET A 52 1.52 -14.55 6.15
N ASP A 53 2.19 -14.93 7.24
CA ASP A 53 3.31 -15.86 7.20
C ASP A 53 2.80 -17.25 7.63
N GLN A 54 3.34 -18.32 7.01
CA GLN A 54 2.83 -19.66 7.25
C GLN A 54 3.08 -20.16 8.69
N ASP A 55 4.14 -19.68 9.34
CA ASP A 55 4.54 -20.14 10.67
C ASP A 55 4.08 -19.17 11.78
N PHE A 56 4.03 -17.87 11.49
CA PHE A 56 3.76 -16.84 12.50
C PHE A 56 2.34 -16.27 12.47
N GLY A 57 1.55 -16.59 11.45
CA GLY A 57 0.26 -15.94 11.20
C GLY A 57 0.45 -14.70 10.36
#